data_AF-A0A561VQ16-F1
#
_entry.id   AF-A0A561VQ16-F1
#
_cell.length_a   1.000
_cell.length_b   1.000
_cell.length_c   1.000
_cell.angle_alpha   90.00
_cell.angle_beta   90.00
_cell.angle_gamma   90.00
#
_symmetry.space_group_name_H-M   'P 1'
#
loop_
_entity.id
_entity.type
_entity.pdbx_description
1 polymer ?
#
loop_
_entity_poly.entity_id
_entity_poly.type
_entity_poly.pdbx_seq_one_letter_code
_entity_poly.pdbx_strand_id
1 'polypeptide(L)' 'MQRPDLSALARQMTSAMTAAVEFAEGAAHRRHVVSSPDGEVTVEMSGARELLDIRIDPGPGVPSTT' A
#
# COMPACT_ATOMS: atom_id res chain seq x y z
N MET A 1 29.38 15.96 -32.23
CA MET A 1 28.86 15.65 -30.89
C MET A 1 27.46 16.24 -30.80
N GLN A 2 26.42 15.41 -30.70
CA GLN A 2 25.02 15.86 -30.66
C GLN A 2 24.73 16.44 -29.27
N ARG A 3 24.20 17.67 -29.20
CA ARG A 3 23.91 18.33 -27.92
C ARG A 3 22.74 17.61 -27.25
N PRO A 4 22.80 17.29 -25.94
CA PRO A 4 21.67 16.68 -25.26
C PRO A 4 20.43 17.57 -25.37
N ASP A 5 19.32 17.00 -25.84
CA ASP A 5 18.04 17.69 -25.92
C ASP A 5 17.39 17.72 -24.54
N LEU A 6 17.68 18.80 -23.81
CA LEU A 6 17.13 19.06 -22.49
C LEU A 6 15.59 19.07 -22.50
N SER A 7 14.95 19.44 -23.61
CA SER A 7 13.48 19.47 -23.71
C SER A 7 12.89 18.06 -23.76
N ALA A 8 13.56 17.14 -24.46
CA ALA A 8 13.16 15.73 -24.49
C ALA A 8 13.32 15.08 -23.11
N LEU A 9 14.43 15.36 -22.42
CA LEU A 9 14.65 14.89 -21.06
C LEU A 9 13.57 15.42 -20.10
N ALA A 10 13.26 16.71 -20.16
CA ALA A 10 12.22 17.31 -19.32
C ALA A 10 10.86 16.63 -19.52
N ARG A 11 10.44 16.38 -20.76
CA ARG A 11 9.19 15.66 -21.06
C ARG A 11 9.19 14.23 -20.50
N GLN A 12 10.31 13.51 -20.62
CA GLN A 12 10.45 12.17 -20.07
C GLN A 12 10.36 12.17 -18.54
N MET A 13 11.04 13.11 -17.87
CA MET A 13 10.97 13.25 -16.42
C MET A 13 9.56 13.57 -15.95
N THR A 14 8.87 14.51 -16.60
CA THR A 14 7.47 14.82 -16.28
C THR A 14 6.59 13.58 -16.42
N SER A 15 6.71 12.83 -17.53
CA SER A 15 5.93 11.60 -17.73
C SER A 15 6.21 10.54 -16.66
N ALA A 16 7.47 10.36 -16.27
CA ALA A 16 7.86 9.41 -15.23
C ALA A 16 7.31 9.81 -13.86
N MET A 17 7.36 11.12 -13.52
CA MET A 17 6.81 11.64 -12.28
C MET A 17 5.28 11.48 -12.23
N THR A 18 4.58 11.79 -13.32
CA THR A 18 3.12 11.57 -13.41
C THR A 18 2.77 10.10 -13.17
N ALA A 19 3.44 9.18 -13.86
CA ALA A 19 3.20 7.74 -13.68
C ALA A 19 3.48 7.27 -12.24
N ALA A 20 4.52 7.83 -11.59
CA ALA A 20 4.83 7.51 -10.20
C ALA A 20 3.75 8.01 -9.23
N VAL A 21 3.19 9.21 -9.46
CA VAL A 21 2.08 9.76 -8.66
C VAL A 21 0.83 8.92 -8.83
N GLU A 22 0.44 8.62 -10.07
CA GLU A 22 -0.73 7.79 -10.36
C GLU A 22 -0.61 6.38 -9.72
N PHE A 23 0.58 5.80 -9.76
CA PHE A 23 0.85 4.53 -9.08
C PHE A 23 0.68 4.65 -7.55
N ALA A 24 1.21 5.71 -6.94
CA ALA A 24 1.12 5.92 -5.50
C ALA A 24 -0.32 6.15 -5.04
N GLU A 25 -1.07 7.00 -5.74
CA GLU A 25 -2.49 7.25 -5.48
C GLU A 25 -3.31 5.95 -5.61
N GLY A 26 -3.07 5.18 -6.68
CA GLY A 26 -3.72 3.90 -6.87
C GLY A 26 -3.34 2.85 -5.80
N ALA A 27 -2.12 2.89 -5.29
CA ALA A 27 -1.64 1.96 -4.26
C ALA A 27 -2.34 2.19 -2.92
N ALA A 28 -2.60 3.45 -2.53
CA ALA A 28 -3.30 3.78 -1.29
C ALA A 28 -4.73 3.20 -1.24
N HIS A 29 -5.39 3.04 -2.40
CA HIS A 29 -6.75 2.52 -2.49
C HIS A 29 -6.85 0.98 -2.59
N ARG A 30 -5.75 0.27 -2.84
CA ARG A 30 -5.75 -1.20 -2.83
C ARG A 30 -5.76 -1.72 -1.40
N ARG A 31 -6.51 -2.79 -1.15
CA ARG A 31 -6.60 -3.43 0.17
C ARG A 31 -6.05 -4.84 0.12
N HIS A 32 -5.20 -5.16 1.08
CA HIS A 32 -4.65 -6.48 1.31
C HIS A 32 -5.09 -6.94 2.70
N VAL A 33 -5.82 -8.05 2.76
CA VAL A 33 -6.29 -8.64 4.01
C VAL A 33 -5.59 -9.97 4.19
N VAL A 34 -4.96 -10.17 5.35
CA VAL A 34 -4.25 -11.40 5.70
C VAL A 34 -4.63 -11.78 7.13
N SER A 35 -4.88 -13.07 7.35
CA SER A 35 -5.16 -13.62 8.68
C SER A 35 -4.03 -14.54 9.13
N SER A 36 -3.81 -14.62 10.45
CA SER A 36 -2.95 -15.63 11.05
C SER A 36 -3.50 -17.03 10.76
N PRO A 37 -2.66 -18.09 10.78
CA PRO A 37 -3.10 -19.45 10.48
C PRO A 37 -4.29 -19.92 11.31
N ASP A 38 -4.35 -19.50 12.57
CA ASP A 38 -5.41 -19.87 13.52
C ASP A 38 -6.61 -18.90 13.50
N GLY A 39 -6.57 -17.87 12.65
CA GLY A 39 -7.66 -16.90 12.47
C GLY A 39 -7.81 -15.86 13.58
N GLU A 40 -6.99 -15.94 14.64
CA GLU A 40 -7.06 -15.05 15.81
C GLU A 40 -6.71 -13.60 15.49
N VAL A 41 -5.89 -13.36 14.47
CA VAL A 41 -5.46 -12.02 14.07
C VAL A 41 -5.72 -11.82 12.59
N THR A 42 -6.40 -10.74 12.23
CA THR A 42 -6.57 -10.28 10.86
C THR A 42 -6.00 -8.89 10.71
N VAL A 43 -5.16 -8.70 9.69
CA VAL A 43 -4.52 -7.42 9.36
C VAL A 43 -5.02 -6.96 8.01
N GLU A 44 -5.45 -5.70 7.92
CA GLU A 44 -5.73 -5.01 6.67
C GLU A 44 -4.66 -3.96 6.40
N MET A 45 -4.07 -3.99 5.21
CA MET A 45 -3.05 -3.05 4.75
C MET A 45 -3.43 -2.43 3.41
N SER A 46 -2.98 -1.20 3.17
CA SER A 46 -3.06 -0.58 1.85
C SER A 46 -2.00 -1.15 0.91
N GLY A 47 -2.18 -0.99 -0.40
CA GLY A 47 -1.15 -1.29 -1.40
C GLY A 47 0.09 -0.39 -1.28
N ALA A 48 -0.03 0.75 -0.59
CA ALA A 48 1.09 1.60 -0.17
C ALA A 48 1.82 1.08 1.08
N ARG A 49 1.43 -0.09 1.60
CA ARG A 49 1.97 -0.74 2.81
C ARG A 49 1.68 0.02 4.11
N GLU A 50 0.64 0.83 4.13
CA GLU A 50 0.13 1.42 5.36
C GLU A 50 -0.76 0.42 6.09
N LEU A 51 -0.67 0.37 7.41
CA LEU A 51 -1.58 -0.42 8.24
C LEU A 51 -2.92 0.32 8.34
N LEU A 52 -4.00 -0.34 7.94
CA LEU A 52 -5.35 0.24 7.96
C LEU A 52 -6.15 -0.24 9.17
N ASP A 53 -6.12 -1.55 9.44
CA ASP A 53 -6.87 -2.15 10.55
C ASP A 53 -6.15 -3.40 11.09
N ILE A 54 -6.37 -3.67 12.37
CA ILE A 54 -6.00 -4.93 13.03
C ILE A 54 -7.20 -5.38 13.86
N ARG A 55 -7.71 -6.57 13.54
CA ARG A 55 -8.70 -7.24 14.36
C ARG A 55 -8.06 -8.42 15.07
N ILE A 56 -8.27 -8.48 16.39
CA ILE A 56 -7.86 -9.60 17.22
C ILE A 56 -9.14 -10.20 17.78
N ASP A 57 -9.50 -11.37 17.30
CA ASP A 57 -10.63 -12.12 17.82
C ASP A 57 -10.09 -13.00 18.96
N PRO A 58 -10.45 -12.72 20.24
CA PRO A 58 -10.09 -13.61 21.32
C PRO A 58 -10.78 -14.95 21.01
N GLY A 59 -9.98 -15.98 20.74
CA GLY A 59 -10.49 -17.32 20.49
C GLY A 59 -11.44 -17.78 21.61
N PRO A 60 -12.19 -18.87 21.40
CA PRO A 60 -13.29 -19.30 22.28
C PRO A 60 -12.93 -19.62 23.75
N GLY A 61 -11.68 -19.41 24.19
CA GLY A 61 -11.18 -19.72 25.53
C GLY A 61 -10.81 -18.53 26.41
N VAL A 62 -10.92 -17.28 25.96
CA VAL A 62 -10.54 -16.12 26.78
C VAL A 62 -11.80 -15.44 27.35
N PRO A 63 -12.08 -15.56 28.67
CA PRO A 63 -13.21 -14.85 29.26
C PRO A 63 -13.00 -13.35 29.14
N SER A 64 -13.97 -12.64 28.56
CA SER A 64 -14.00 -11.18 28.57
C SER A 64 -14.08 -10.69 30.02
N THR A 65 -12.97 -10.19 30.56
CA THR A 65 -12.97 -9.50 31.85
C THR A 65 -13.53 -8.09 31.63
N THR A 66 -14.77 -7.89 32.06
CA THR A 66 -15.41 -6.58 32.28
C THR A 66 -14.82 -5.89 33.50
#